data_AF-A0A8H9FVM4-F1
#
_entry.id   AF-A0A8H9FVM4-F1
#
_cell.length_a   1.000
_cell.length_b   1.000
_cell.length_c   1.000
_cell.angle_alpha   90.00
_cell.angle_beta   90.00
_cell.angle_gamma   90.00
#
_symmetry.space_group_name_H-M   'P 1'
#
loop_
_entity.id
_entity.type
_entity.pdbx_description
1 polymer ?
#
loop_
_entity_poly.entity_id
_entity_poly.type
_entity_poly.pdbx_seq_one_letter_code
_entity_poly.pdbx_strand_id
1 'polypeptide(L)'
;MALKELASSYTGGDAGRRLVYTEAAAPLAQALADGRGAGEDDGVDTAVRVDLAPSGREVESVERALASAGDRDVVVLLCVSLPENLPVGPLVDVVTRAGARVVRVEGLRTRHARTALVLTRDASVPGVSYLLGHAVSEDDSAQRRLANEWQLEGLQLRALAATLERRLEGALSEAAALRVEKAAVESRLSAQAKEHARSVASLERRLAEGGLGPRIRRAARTISSDPVGGSRKVAKAVVRRASR
;
A
#
# COMPACT_ATOMS: atom_id res chain seq x y z
N MET A 1 -22.98 14.01 -4.82
CA MET A 1 -23.54 15.31 -5.23
C MET A 1 -23.36 15.52 -6.74
N ALA A 2 -24.22 16.30 -7.39
CA ALA A 2 -24.00 16.70 -8.79
C ALA A 2 -23.02 17.89 -8.85
N LEU A 3 -22.09 17.90 -9.81
CA LEU A 3 -21.06 18.94 -9.94
C LEU A 3 -21.67 20.36 -10.12
N LYS A 4 -22.88 20.45 -10.68
CA LYS A 4 -23.66 21.68 -10.80
C LYS A 4 -24.06 22.25 -9.43
N GLU A 5 -24.48 21.40 -8.50
CA GLU A 5 -24.84 21.81 -7.13
C GLU A 5 -23.60 22.34 -6.39
N LEU A 6 -22.46 21.66 -6.55
CA LEU A 6 -21.18 22.07 -5.96
C LEU A 6 -20.73 23.43 -6.47
N ALA A 7 -20.70 23.64 -7.80
CA ALA A 7 -20.35 24.93 -8.38
C ALA A 7 -21.35 26.03 -7.96
N SER A 8 -22.65 25.72 -7.98
CA SER A 8 -23.70 26.67 -7.61
C SER A 8 -23.62 27.15 -6.16
N SER A 9 -23.13 26.32 -5.24
CA SER A 9 -22.93 26.70 -3.83
C SER A 9 -21.84 27.76 -3.63
N TYR A 10 -20.95 27.95 -4.60
CA TYR A 10 -19.89 28.96 -4.54
C TYR A 10 -20.15 30.16 -5.47
N THR A 11 -21.19 30.10 -6.30
CA THR A 11 -21.64 31.18 -7.19
C THR A 11 -22.92 31.89 -6.70
N GLY A 12 -23.55 31.43 -5.61
CA GLY A 12 -24.87 31.87 -5.17
C GLY A 12 -24.87 32.82 -3.97
N GLY A 13 -25.11 34.11 -4.23
CA GLY A 13 -25.49 35.12 -3.23
C GLY A 13 -24.88 36.50 -3.52
N ASP A 14 -25.60 37.35 -4.26
CA ASP A 14 -25.38 38.80 -4.50
C ASP A 14 -24.13 39.32 -5.25
N ALA A 15 -23.06 38.55 -5.45
CA ALA A 15 -21.89 39.03 -6.24
C ALA A 15 -21.53 38.06 -7.37
N GLY A 16 -21.81 38.42 -8.63
CA GLY A 16 -21.74 37.55 -9.80
C GLY A 16 -20.36 36.97 -10.15
N ARG A 17 -19.90 35.92 -9.47
CA ARG A 17 -18.66 35.21 -9.81
C ARG A 17 -18.76 34.48 -11.15
N ARG A 18 -17.72 34.61 -11.99
CA ARG A 18 -17.65 34.00 -13.33
C ARG A 18 -17.15 32.55 -13.27
N LEU A 19 -17.80 31.65 -13.99
CA LEU A 19 -17.29 30.28 -14.20
C LEU A 19 -16.28 30.27 -15.36
N VAL A 20 -15.07 29.81 -15.09
CA VAL A 20 -13.99 29.68 -16.08
C VAL A 20 -13.57 28.22 -16.15
N TYR A 21 -13.59 27.65 -17.35
CA TYR A 21 -13.20 26.26 -17.59
C TYR A 21 -11.89 26.23 -18.37
N THR A 22 -10.98 25.30 -18.04
CA THR A 22 -9.88 24.98 -18.95
C THR A 22 -10.33 24.05 -20.07
N GLU A 23 -9.59 24.03 -21.18
CA GLU A 23 -9.88 23.14 -22.33
C GLU A 23 -10.01 21.67 -21.93
N ALA A 24 -9.20 21.22 -20.95
CA ALA A 24 -9.25 19.86 -20.43
C ALA A 24 -10.54 19.53 -19.66
N ALA A 25 -11.21 20.55 -19.10
CA ALA A 25 -12.50 20.44 -18.42
C ALA A 25 -13.69 20.70 -19.34
N ALA A 26 -13.48 21.06 -20.61
CA ALA A 26 -14.54 21.38 -21.58
C ALA A 26 -15.60 20.27 -21.77
N PRO A 27 -15.27 18.96 -21.77
CA PRO A 27 -16.28 17.90 -21.85
C PRO A 27 -17.21 17.85 -20.62
N LEU A 28 -16.73 18.32 -19.46
CA LEU A 28 -17.50 18.44 -18.23
C LEU A 28 -18.32 19.74 -18.18
N ALA A 29 -17.83 20.81 -18.82
CA ALA A 29 -18.56 22.06 -18.99
C ALA A 29 -19.88 21.83 -19.75
N GLN A 30 -19.90 20.96 -20.75
CA GLN A 30 -21.10 20.63 -21.52
C GLN A 30 -22.15 19.85 -20.70
N ALA A 31 -21.72 19.09 -19.69
CA ALA A 31 -22.60 18.42 -18.72
C ALA A 31 -23.12 19.37 -17.61
N LEU A 32 -22.55 20.56 -17.48
CA LEU A 32 -22.92 21.60 -16.50
C LEU A 32 -23.71 22.76 -17.12
N ALA A 33 -23.53 22.99 -18.43
CA ALA A 33 -24.11 24.10 -19.18
C ALA A 33 -25.58 23.85 -19.55
N ASP A 34 -26.47 24.01 -18.57
CA ASP A 34 -27.89 24.34 -18.78
C ASP A 34 -28.25 25.69 -18.12
N GLY A 35 -27.29 26.59 -17.96
CA GLY A 35 -27.58 27.90 -17.36
C GLY A 35 -26.37 28.78 -17.21
N ARG A 36 -26.31 29.80 -18.07
CA ARG A 36 -25.39 30.95 -18.10
C ARG A 36 -24.01 30.64 -18.69
N GLY A 37 -23.83 31.18 -19.89
CA GLY A 37 -22.69 30.95 -20.74
C GLY A 37 -21.39 31.54 -20.22
N ALA A 38 -20.32 31.25 -20.97
CA ALA A 38 -19.07 31.97 -20.94
C ALA A 38 -19.33 33.45 -21.29
N GLY A 39 -19.69 34.26 -20.29
CA GLY A 39 -19.84 35.70 -20.45
C GLY A 39 -18.47 36.32 -20.71
N GLU A 40 -18.38 37.18 -21.72
CA GLU A 40 -17.24 38.07 -21.94
C GLU A 40 -17.06 39.05 -20.77
N ASP A 41 -15.90 39.69 -20.81
CA ASP A 41 -15.20 40.45 -19.77
C ASP A 41 -15.97 41.68 -19.24
N ASP A 42 -16.84 41.48 -18.25
CA ASP A 42 -17.46 42.58 -17.47
C ASP A 42 -16.99 42.50 -16.01
N GLY A 43 -15.81 43.05 -15.71
CA GLY A 43 -15.48 43.72 -14.44
C GLY A 43 -15.59 42.97 -13.10
N VAL A 44 -15.88 41.66 -13.06
CA VAL A 44 -15.94 40.91 -11.79
C VAL A 44 -14.60 40.26 -11.47
N ASP A 45 -13.93 40.81 -10.45
CA ASP A 45 -12.61 40.49 -9.91
C ASP A 45 -12.52 39.11 -9.20
N THR A 46 -13.42 38.17 -9.49
CA THR A 46 -13.48 36.87 -8.80
C THR A 46 -14.08 35.77 -9.69
N ALA A 47 -13.29 34.74 -9.97
CA ALA A 47 -13.68 33.62 -10.81
C ALA A 47 -13.72 32.28 -10.04
N VAL A 48 -14.64 31.41 -10.46
CA VAL A 48 -14.64 29.98 -10.12
C VAL A 48 -14.00 29.24 -11.29
N ARG A 49 -12.78 28.75 -11.09
CA ARG A 49 -11.98 28.06 -12.11
C ARG A 49 -12.16 26.55 -11.96
N VAL A 50 -12.59 25.86 -13.01
CA VAL A 50 -12.82 24.42 -13.00
C VAL A 50 -11.78 23.72 -13.85
N ASP A 51 -11.01 22.84 -13.23
CA ASP A 51 -9.93 22.08 -13.86
C ASP A 51 -10.11 20.57 -13.69
N LEU A 52 -9.54 19.79 -14.61
CA LEU A 52 -9.51 18.33 -14.54
C LEU A 52 -8.09 17.84 -14.23
N ALA A 53 -7.96 17.05 -13.18
CA ALA A 53 -6.76 16.33 -12.81
C ALA A 53 -6.83 14.86 -13.27
N PRO A 54 -5.98 14.45 -14.23
CA PRO A 54 -5.80 13.04 -14.56
C PRO A 54 -5.30 12.24 -13.35
N SER A 55 -5.60 10.93 -13.33
CA SER A 55 -5.13 10.04 -12.28
C SER A 55 -3.60 9.99 -12.25
N GLY A 56 -3.01 10.18 -11.05
CA GLY A 56 -1.56 10.24 -10.84
C GLY A 56 -0.92 11.59 -11.21
N ARG A 57 -1.73 12.59 -11.58
CA ARG A 57 -1.30 13.97 -11.92
C ARG A 57 -1.97 15.01 -11.05
N GLU A 58 -2.56 14.61 -9.93
CA GLU A 58 -3.34 15.48 -9.04
C GLU A 58 -2.49 16.63 -8.50
N VAL A 59 -1.28 16.32 -8.01
CA VAL A 59 -0.35 17.31 -7.42
C VAL A 59 0.05 18.38 -8.45
N GLU A 60 0.51 17.96 -9.62
CA GLU A 60 0.89 18.86 -10.73
C GLU A 60 -0.29 19.72 -11.20
N SER A 61 -1.50 19.15 -11.20
CA SER A 61 -2.71 19.87 -11.60
C SER A 61 -3.12 20.91 -10.57
N VAL A 62 -2.97 20.62 -9.26
CA VAL A 62 -3.15 21.61 -8.19
C VAL A 62 -2.15 22.75 -8.34
N GLU A 63 -0.87 22.45 -8.53
CA GLU A 63 0.18 23.46 -8.70
C GLU A 63 -0.15 24.40 -9.86
N ARG A 64 -0.50 23.84 -11.02
CA ARG A 64 -0.86 24.61 -12.22
C ARG A 64 -2.12 25.45 -12.00
N ALA A 65 -3.16 24.87 -11.42
CA ALA A 65 -4.42 25.56 -11.19
C ALA A 65 -4.23 26.76 -10.25
N LEU A 66 -3.54 26.56 -9.12
CA LEU A 66 -3.26 27.61 -8.14
C LEU A 66 -2.29 28.67 -8.68
N ALA A 67 -1.30 28.32 -9.50
CA ALA A 67 -0.41 29.29 -10.11
C ALA A 67 -1.15 30.26 -11.05
N SER A 68 -2.27 29.83 -11.64
CA SER A 68 -3.09 30.63 -12.56
C SER A 68 -4.28 31.34 -11.89
N ALA A 69 -4.55 31.02 -10.61
CA ALA A 69 -5.67 31.56 -9.86
C ALA A 69 -5.27 32.85 -9.14
N GLY A 70 -6.15 33.87 -9.17
CA GLY A 70 -6.01 35.06 -8.34
C GLY A 70 -6.29 34.79 -6.86
N ASP A 71 -6.01 35.76 -6.00
CA ASP A 71 -6.16 35.59 -4.54
C ASP A 71 -7.61 35.40 -4.08
N ARG A 72 -8.57 35.92 -4.86
CA ARG A 72 -10.00 35.77 -4.59
C ARG A 72 -10.65 34.58 -5.30
N ASP A 73 -9.92 33.94 -6.21
CA ASP A 73 -10.49 32.89 -7.04
C ASP A 73 -10.75 31.61 -6.24
N VAL A 74 -11.77 30.88 -6.68
CA VAL A 74 -12.08 29.53 -6.19
C VAL A 74 -11.72 28.54 -7.27
N VAL A 75 -10.80 27.63 -6.99
CA VAL A 75 -10.41 26.56 -7.89
C VAL A 75 -11.19 25.30 -7.51
N VAL A 76 -11.90 24.72 -8.48
CA VAL A 76 -12.55 23.42 -8.37
C VAL A 76 -11.77 22.44 -9.23
N LEU A 77 -10.93 21.64 -8.60
CA LEU A 77 -10.17 20.60 -9.27
C LEU A 77 -10.93 19.27 -9.24
N LEU A 78 -11.25 18.75 -10.42
CA LEU A 78 -11.95 17.49 -10.61
C LEU A 78 -10.93 16.39 -10.81
N CYS A 79 -10.81 15.46 -9.86
CA CYS A 79 -9.89 14.35 -9.95
C CYS A 79 -10.59 13.13 -10.53
N VAL A 80 -9.93 12.45 -11.47
CA VAL A 80 -10.37 11.13 -11.97
C VAL A 80 -10.27 10.07 -10.87
N SER A 81 -9.34 10.23 -9.93
CA SER A 81 -9.11 9.32 -8.81
C SER A 81 -10.20 9.39 -7.75
N LEU A 82 -10.51 8.23 -7.15
CA LEU A 82 -11.38 8.12 -5.96
C LEU A 82 -10.75 8.84 -4.75
N PRO A 83 -11.55 9.30 -3.77
CA PRO A 83 -11.05 10.03 -2.61
C PRO A 83 -9.95 9.28 -1.84
N GLU A 84 -10.11 7.96 -1.65
CA GLU A 84 -9.16 7.09 -0.95
C GLU A 84 -7.82 6.91 -1.67
N ASN A 85 -7.75 7.25 -2.96
CA ASN A 85 -6.55 7.11 -3.78
C ASN A 85 -5.79 8.44 -3.96
N LEU A 86 -6.25 9.53 -3.34
CA LEU A 86 -5.58 10.81 -3.46
C LEU A 86 -4.24 10.82 -2.69
N PRO A 87 -3.17 11.39 -3.27
CA PRO A 87 -1.89 11.54 -2.58
C PRO A 87 -1.96 12.68 -1.56
N VAL A 88 -2.62 12.43 -0.41
CA VAL A 88 -2.96 13.46 0.59
C VAL A 88 -1.75 14.25 1.06
N GLY A 89 -0.65 13.59 1.44
CA GLY A 89 0.56 14.27 1.93
C GLY A 89 1.13 15.28 0.91
N PRO A 90 1.48 14.84 -0.31
CA PRO A 90 1.92 15.74 -1.37
C PRO A 90 0.93 16.85 -1.73
N LEU A 91 -0.38 16.57 -1.75
CA LEU A 91 -1.41 17.58 -2.01
C LEU A 91 -1.44 18.65 -0.92
N VAL A 92 -1.37 18.25 0.34
CA VAL A 92 -1.36 19.19 1.48
C VAL A 92 -0.12 20.08 1.43
N ASP A 93 1.06 19.53 1.13
CA ASP A 93 2.30 20.30 0.99
C ASP A 93 2.18 21.37 -0.11
N VAL A 94 1.74 20.99 -1.31
CA VAL A 94 1.53 21.93 -2.42
C VAL A 94 0.52 23.03 -2.10
N VAL A 95 -0.64 22.65 -1.56
CA VAL A 95 -1.70 23.62 -1.21
C VAL A 95 -1.18 24.63 -0.18
N THR A 96 -0.49 24.13 0.85
CA THR A 96 0.09 24.97 1.91
C THR A 96 1.15 25.92 1.36
N ARG A 97 2.07 25.41 0.53
CA ARG A 97 3.12 26.22 -0.11
C ARG A 97 2.56 27.32 -1.01
N ALA A 98 1.44 27.05 -1.68
CA ALA A 98 0.75 28.00 -2.53
C ALA A 98 -0.10 29.02 -1.75
N GLY A 99 -0.10 28.98 -0.41
CA GLY A 99 -0.89 29.85 0.46
C GLY A 99 -2.40 29.65 0.31
N ALA A 100 -2.82 28.52 -0.25
CA ALA A 100 -4.21 28.17 -0.45
C ALA A 100 -4.71 27.27 0.69
N ARG A 101 -6.02 27.08 0.75
CA ARG A 101 -6.65 26.09 1.61
C ARG A 101 -7.64 25.23 0.85
N VAL A 102 -7.82 24.01 1.32
CA VAL A 102 -8.90 23.13 0.88
C VAL A 102 -10.16 23.54 1.62
N VAL A 103 -11.14 24.02 0.88
CA VAL A 103 -12.45 24.44 1.40
C VAL A 103 -13.42 23.27 1.41
N ARG A 104 -13.30 22.37 0.42
CA ARG A 104 -14.23 21.26 0.27
C ARG A 104 -13.60 20.08 -0.47
N VAL A 105 -13.93 18.87 -0.03
CA VAL A 105 -13.62 17.62 -0.71
C VAL A 105 -14.90 16.80 -0.85
N GLU A 106 -15.25 16.40 -2.07
CA GLU A 106 -16.52 15.72 -2.33
C GLU A 106 -16.31 14.52 -3.26
N GLY A 107 -16.87 13.37 -2.88
CA GLY A 107 -16.98 12.21 -3.77
C GLY A 107 -18.04 12.45 -4.85
N LEU A 108 -17.64 12.31 -6.11
CA LEU A 108 -18.51 12.47 -7.28
C LEU A 108 -18.92 11.13 -7.86
N ARG A 109 -20.19 11.04 -8.28
CA ARG A 109 -20.74 9.86 -8.98
C ARG A 109 -20.66 9.98 -10.51
N THR A 110 -19.75 10.80 -11.04
CA THR A 110 -19.64 11.04 -12.49
C THR A 110 -18.64 10.11 -13.15
N ARG A 111 -18.82 9.76 -14.43
CA ARG A 111 -17.93 8.83 -15.15
C ARG A 111 -16.53 9.40 -15.38
N HIS A 112 -16.41 10.73 -15.47
CA HIS A 112 -15.18 11.43 -15.87
C HIS A 112 -14.40 12.02 -14.68
N ALA A 113 -15.04 12.19 -13.53
CA ALA A 113 -14.40 12.62 -12.29
C ALA A 113 -15.04 11.91 -11.09
N ARG A 114 -14.19 11.46 -10.16
CA ARG A 114 -14.61 10.72 -8.96
C ARG A 114 -14.46 11.53 -7.68
N THR A 115 -13.67 12.60 -7.71
CA THR A 115 -13.50 13.48 -6.57
C THR A 115 -13.46 14.94 -7.03
N ALA A 116 -14.02 15.86 -6.25
CA ALA A 116 -13.82 17.29 -6.41
C ALA A 116 -13.04 17.83 -5.20
N LEU A 117 -12.02 18.62 -5.47
CA LEU A 117 -11.26 19.40 -4.51
C LEU A 117 -11.54 20.88 -4.76
N VAL A 118 -12.09 21.57 -3.78
CA VAL A 118 -12.33 23.02 -3.84
C VAL A 118 -11.24 23.70 -3.04
N LEU A 119 -10.48 24.57 -3.71
CA LEU A 119 -9.32 25.27 -3.18
C LEU A 119 -9.51 26.77 -3.34
N THR A 120 -9.00 27.56 -2.40
CA THR A 120 -8.96 29.02 -2.55
C THR A 120 -7.88 29.64 -1.66
N ARG A 121 -7.40 30.84 -2.01
CA ARG A 121 -6.61 31.69 -1.11
C ARG A 121 -7.50 32.68 -0.33
N ASP A 122 -8.73 32.89 -0.77
CA ASP A 122 -9.63 33.90 -0.21
C ASP A 122 -10.10 33.51 1.19
N ALA A 123 -9.56 34.14 2.25
CA ALA A 123 -9.94 33.92 3.65
C ALA A 123 -11.45 34.08 3.95
N SER A 124 -12.20 34.79 3.10
CA SER A 124 -13.64 35.02 3.29
C SER A 124 -14.52 33.82 2.90
N VAL A 125 -13.99 32.87 2.11
CA VAL A 125 -14.75 31.68 1.70
C VAL A 125 -14.86 30.70 2.87
N PRO A 126 -16.06 30.43 3.40
CA PRO A 126 -16.22 29.54 4.55
C PRO A 126 -15.70 28.14 4.22
N GLY A 127 -14.80 27.63 5.05
CA GLY A 127 -14.22 26.30 4.91
C GLY A 127 -15.16 25.21 5.42
N VAL A 128 -14.88 23.98 4.99
CA VAL A 128 -15.46 22.77 5.57
C VAL A 128 -14.29 21.91 6.02
N SER A 129 -14.25 21.60 7.30
CA SER A 129 -13.28 20.66 7.84
C SER A 129 -13.77 19.24 7.61
N TYR A 130 -12.85 18.32 7.33
CA TYR A 130 -13.18 16.92 7.11
C TYR A 130 -12.54 16.05 8.18
N LEU A 131 -13.36 15.23 8.83
CA LEU A 131 -12.88 14.24 9.79
C LEU A 131 -13.47 12.87 9.46
N LEU A 132 -12.58 11.87 9.30
CA LEU A 132 -12.95 10.52 8.86
C LEU A 132 -13.83 10.52 7.59
N GLY A 133 -13.63 11.49 6.70
CA GLY A 133 -14.41 11.66 5.46
C GLY A 133 -15.76 12.36 5.63
N HIS A 134 -16.13 12.79 6.83
CA HIS A 134 -17.35 13.54 7.11
C HIS A 134 -17.07 15.05 7.18
N ALA A 135 -17.91 15.83 6.51
CA ALA A 135 -17.90 17.28 6.58
C ALA A 135 -18.36 17.75 7.96
N VAL A 136 -17.57 18.64 8.58
CA VAL A 136 -17.87 19.31 9.84
C VAL A 136 -17.87 20.81 9.57
N SER A 137 -18.93 21.48 10.02
CA SER A 137 -19.06 22.95 9.95
C SER A 137 -17.93 23.63 10.72
N GLU A 138 -17.53 24.84 10.33
CA GLU A 138 -16.50 25.63 11.03
C GLU A 138 -17.07 26.50 12.16
N ASP A 139 -18.07 26.03 12.90
CA ASP A 139 -18.50 26.72 14.11
C ASP A 139 -17.52 26.47 15.28
N ASP A 140 -17.45 27.40 16.23
CA ASP A 140 -16.50 27.32 17.37
C ASP A 140 -16.61 25.99 18.15
N SER A 141 -17.80 25.39 18.17
CA SER A 141 -18.03 24.10 18.83
C SER A 141 -17.43 22.95 18.04
N ALA A 142 -17.57 22.96 16.72
CA ALA A 142 -16.98 22.00 15.81
C ALA A 142 -15.46 22.13 15.73
N GLN A 143 -14.90 23.34 15.76
CA GLN A 143 -13.45 23.53 15.78
C GLN A 143 -12.82 22.90 17.04
N ARG A 144 -13.45 23.10 18.22
CA ARG A 144 -12.99 22.46 19.47
C ARG A 144 -13.13 20.95 19.41
N ARG A 145 -14.23 20.46 18.84
CA ARG A 145 -14.46 19.03 18.64
C ARG A 145 -13.39 18.41 17.74
N LEU A 146 -13.10 19.03 16.59
CA LEU A 146 -12.05 18.61 15.66
C LEU A 146 -10.68 18.60 16.32
N ALA A 147 -10.33 19.65 17.07
CA ALA A 147 -9.07 19.72 17.79
C ALA A 147 -8.93 18.56 18.81
N ASN A 148 -9.98 18.25 19.55
CA ASN A 148 -10.00 17.14 20.51
C ASN A 148 -9.90 15.79 19.79
N GLU A 149 -10.64 15.59 18.70
CA GLU A 149 -10.63 14.33 17.95
C GLU A 149 -9.27 14.10 17.28
N TRP A 150 -8.61 15.12 16.72
CA TRP A 150 -7.24 15.01 16.20
C TRP A 150 -6.21 14.67 17.27
N GLN A 151 -6.33 15.23 18.47
CA GLN A 151 -5.43 14.89 19.56
C GLN A 151 -5.57 13.42 19.98
N LEU A 152 -6.81 12.92 20.03
CA LEU A 152 -7.10 11.52 20.35
C LEU A 152 -6.65 10.57 19.24
N GLU A 153 -6.96 10.85 17.98
CA GLU A 153 -6.53 10.05 16.83
C GLU A 153 -5.00 10.05 16.71
N GLY A 154 -4.36 11.21 16.85
CA GLY A 154 -2.91 11.34 16.82
C GLY A 154 -2.23 10.57 17.96
N LEU A 155 -2.86 10.45 19.13
CA LEU A 155 -2.38 9.60 20.22
C LEU A 155 -2.55 8.11 19.88
N GLN A 156 -3.73 7.72 19.36
CA GLN A 156 -4.01 6.34 18.95
C GLN A 156 -3.06 5.84 17.87
N LEU A 157 -2.84 6.65 16.82
CA LEU A 157 -1.91 6.31 15.72
C LEU A 157 -0.47 6.14 16.22
N ARG A 158 0.00 7.01 17.13
CA ARG A 158 1.32 6.88 17.74
C ARG A 158 1.44 5.63 18.61
N ALA A 159 0.40 5.30 19.38
CA ALA A 159 0.38 4.08 20.18
C ALA A 159 0.37 2.81 19.30
N LEU A 160 -0.39 2.82 18.21
CA LEU A 160 -0.40 1.75 17.21
C LEU A 160 0.96 1.61 16.53
N ALA A 161 1.58 2.71 16.10
CA ALA A 161 2.92 2.71 15.50
C ALA A 161 3.95 2.09 16.46
N ALA A 162 4.02 2.54 17.72
CA ALA A 162 4.92 1.98 18.73
C ALA A 162 4.65 0.48 19.04
N THR A 163 3.41 0.02 18.81
CA THR A 163 3.06 -1.40 18.98
C THR A 163 3.51 -2.22 17.78
N LEU A 164 3.35 -1.70 16.57
CA LEU A 164 3.82 -2.32 15.34
C LEU A 164 5.36 -2.38 15.31
N GLU A 165 6.05 -1.33 15.75
CA GLU A 165 7.51 -1.29 15.88
C GLU A 165 8.02 -2.39 16.82
N ARG A 166 7.45 -2.52 18.03
CA ARG A 166 7.80 -3.61 18.95
C ARG A 166 7.53 -5.01 18.38
N ARG A 167 6.42 -5.17 17.64
CA ARG A 167 6.12 -6.44 16.95
C ARG A 167 7.14 -6.73 15.85
N LEU A 168 7.55 -5.72 15.10
CA LEU A 168 8.57 -5.84 14.07
C LEU A 168 9.92 -6.22 14.67
N GLU A 169 10.34 -5.56 15.76
CA GLU A 169 11.56 -5.91 16.50
C GLU A 169 11.52 -7.35 17.00
N GLY A 170 10.39 -7.79 17.58
CA GLY A 170 10.18 -9.18 18.00
C GLY A 170 10.33 -10.16 16.83
N ALA A 171 9.66 -9.89 15.71
CA ALA A 171 9.74 -10.73 14.51
C ALA A 171 11.17 -10.80 13.93
N LEU A 172 11.92 -9.69 13.97
CA LEU A 172 13.32 -9.66 13.52
C LEU A 172 14.23 -10.48 14.44
N SER A 173 14.01 -10.42 15.75
CA SER A 173 14.73 -11.24 16.73
C SER A 173 14.47 -12.73 16.53
N GLU A 174 13.20 -13.12 16.35
CA GLU A 174 12.82 -14.51 16.05
C GLU A 174 13.43 -15.00 14.74
N ALA A 175 13.40 -14.18 13.68
CA ALA A 175 14.03 -14.50 12.41
C ALA A 175 15.55 -14.68 12.55
N ALA A 176 16.22 -13.90 13.40
CA ALA A 176 17.64 -14.08 13.68
C ALA A 176 17.91 -15.40 14.42
N ALA A 177 17.11 -15.74 15.42
CA ALA A 177 17.22 -17.01 16.15
C ALA A 177 17.04 -18.22 15.23
N LEU A 178 16.01 -18.20 14.37
CA LEU A 178 15.75 -19.27 13.40
C LEU A 178 16.89 -19.43 12.39
N ARG A 179 17.56 -18.36 11.96
CA ARG A 179 18.74 -18.44 11.08
C ARG A 179 19.91 -19.15 11.77
N VAL A 180 20.14 -18.85 13.06
CA VAL A 180 21.20 -19.51 13.85
C VAL A 180 20.87 -21.00 14.03
N GLU A 181 19.62 -21.34 14.35
CA GLU A 181 19.19 -22.72 14.50
C GLU A 181 19.32 -23.50 13.18
N LYS A 182 18.89 -22.90 12.06
CA LYS A 182 19.05 -23.48 10.73
C LYS A 182 20.52 -23.79 10.43
N ALA A 183 21.42 -22.84 10.66
CA ALA A 183 22.86 -23.03 10.45
C ALA A 183 23.44 -24.15 11.34
N ALA A 184 22.98 -24.26 12.58
CA ALA A 184 23.39 -25.33 13.48
C ALA A 184 22.93 -26.71 12.99
N VAL A 185 21.68 -26.82 12.52
CA VAL A 185 21.13 -28.06 11.95
C VAL A 185 21.88 -28.45 10.67
N GLU A 186 22.11 -27.51 9.75
CA GLU A 186 22.88 -27.75 8.53
C GLU A 186 24.31 -28.23 8.82
N SER A 187 24.97 -27.65 9.82
CA SER A 187 26.30 -28.07 10.26
C SER A 187 26.30 -29.50 10.81
N ARG A 188 25.31 -29.85 11.66
CA ARG A 188 25.15 -31.22 12.19
C ARG A 188 24.90 -32.22 11.07
N LEU A 189 24.02 -31.91 10.13
CA LEU A 189 23.74 -32.77 8.98
C LEU A 189 24.97 -32.97 8.09
N SER A 190 25.75 -31.92 7.84
CA SER A 190 27.02 -32.00 7.10
C SER A 190 28.06 -32.87 7.81
N ALA A 191 28.18 -32.74 9.15
CA ALA A 191 29.08 -33.56 9.95
C ALA A 191 28.67 -35.04 9.92
N GLN A 192 27.38 -35.33 10.11
CA GLN A 192 26.84 -36.70 10.02
C GLN A 192 27.04 -37.30 8.63
N ALA A 193 26.82 -36.52 7.55
CA ALA A 193 27.07 -36.97 6.19
C ALA A 193 28.55 -37.34 5.96
N LYS A 194 29.48 -36.53 6.47
CA LYS A 194 30.92 -36.83 6.40
C LYS A 194 31.31 -38.07 7.21
N GLU A 195 30.72 -38.26 8.38
CA GLU A 195 30.95 -39.44 9.22
C GLU A 195 30.41 -40.72 8.55
N HIS A 196 29.19 -40.66 8.01
CA HIS A 196 28.61 -41.77 7.24
C HIS A 196 29.46 -42.09 6.00
N ALA A 197 29.93 -41.08 5.26
CA ALA A 197 30.80 -41.30 4.11
C ALA A 197 32.12 -41.99 4.49
N ARG A 198 32.74 -41.60 5.61
CA ARG A 198 33.95 -42.26 6.15
C ARG A 198 33.67 -43.70 6.56
N SER A 199 32.55 -43.94 7.24
CA SER A 199 32.13 -45.29 7.64
C SER A 199 31.92 -46.20 6.43
N VAL A 200 31.19 -45.73 5.41
CA VAL A 200 30.99 -46.45 4.14
C VAL A 200 32.32 -46.73 3.46
N ALA A 201 33.19 -45.73 3.29
CA ALA A 201 34.50 -45.91 2.66
C ALA A 201 35.40 -46.91 3.44
N SER A 202 35.31 -46.93 4.78
CA SER A 202 36.04 -47.90 5.60
C SER A 202 35.49 -49.32 5.44
N LEU A 203 34.16 -49.47 5.34
CA LEU A 203 33.51 -50.75 5.07
C LEU A 203 33.87 -51.26 3.68
N GLU A 204 33.87 -50.38 2.68
CA GLU A 204 34.30 -50.69 1.31
C GLU A 204 35.77 -51.13 1.26
N ARG A 205 36.69 -50.43 1.94
CA ARG A 205 38.09 -50.87 2.04
C ARG A 205 38.24 -52.21 2.74
N ARG A 206 37.57 -52.44 3.86
CA ARG A 206 37.59 -53.73 4.56
C ARG A 206 37.03 -54.86 3.69
N LEU A 207 36.03 -54.57 2.86
CA LEU A 207 35.48 -55.51 1.87
C LEU A 207 36.47 -55.81 0.73
N ALA A 208 37.24 -54.80 0.30
CA ALA A 208 38.25 -54.94 -0.74
C ALA A 208 39.51 -55.68 -0.26
N GLU A 209 40.06 -55.30 0.90
CA GLU A 209 41.28 -55.87 1.51
C GLU A 209 41.04 -57.27 2.10
N GLY A 210 39.87 -57.49 2.71
CA GLY A 210 39.45 -58.80 3.21
C GLY A 210 39.07 -59.80 2.11
N GLY A 211 39.20 -59.39 0.84
CA GLY A 211 38.93 -60.18 -0.36
C GLY A 211 37.58 -60.87 -0.28
N LEU A 212 36.49 -60.18 -0.63
CA LEU A 212 35.12 -60.72 -0.74
C LEU A 212 35.12 -62.22 -1.05
N GLY A 213 35.08 -63.03 0.01
CA GLY A 213 35.02 -64.47 -0.12
C GLY A 213 33.75 -64.79 -0.92
N PRO A 214 33.74 -65.86 -1.72
CA PRO A 214 32.62 -66.19 -2.62
C PRO A 214 31.24 -66.22 -1.92
N ARG A 215 31.21 -66.37 -0.59
CA ARG A 215 30.02 -66.31 0.26
C ARG A 215 29.40 -64.91 0.39
N ILE A 216 30.20 -63.85 0.58
CA ILE A 216 29.67 -62.47 0.71
C ILE A 216 29.14 -62.00 -0.65
N ARG A 217 29.85 -62.32 -1.74
CA ARG A 217 29.35 -62.07 -3.11
C ARG A 217 28.02 -62.79 -3.39
N ARG A 218 27.85 -64.05 -2.97
CA ARG A 218 26.55 -64.74 -3.08
C ARG A 218 25.47 -64.09 -2.22
N ALA A 219 25.78 -63.72 -0.99
CA ALA A 219 24.81 -63.05 -0.11
C ALA A 219 24.35 -61.70 -0.70
N ALA A 220 25.28 -60.88 -1.19
CA ALA A 220 24.98 -59.61 -1.86
C ALA A 220 24.13 -59.81 -3.13
N ARG A 221 24.45 -60.83 -3.95
CA ARG A 221 23.67 -61.16 -5.15
C ARG A 221 22.25 -61.64 -4.82
N THR A 222 22.09 -62.39 -3.74
CA THR A 222 20.79 -62.89 -3.26
C THR A 222 19.92 -61.74 -2.75
N ILE A 223 20.52 -60.76 -2.07
CA ILE A 223 19.84 -59.55 -1.61
C ILE A 223 19.50 -58.64 -2.79
N SER A 224 20.39 -58.48 -3.79
CA SER A 224 20.08 -57.62 -4.94
C SER A 224 18.99 -58.19 -5.84
N SER A 225 18.84 -59.51 -5.92
CA SER A 225 17.78 -60.17 -6.69
C SER A 225 16.42 -60.20 -5.96
N ASP A 226 16.43 -60.11 -4.63
CA ASP A 226 15.25 -60.13 -3.77
C ASP A 226 15.55 -59.35 -2.46
N PRO A 227 15.33 -58.02 -2.44
CA PRO A 227 15.76 -57.17 -1.33
C PRO A 227 15.09 -57.51 -0.01
N VAL A 228 13.83 -57.96 -0.05
CA VAL A 228 13.04 -58.23 1.16
C VAL A 228 13.24 -59.68 1.62
N GLY A 229 13.08 -60.66 0.72
CA GLY A 229 13.23 -62.08 1.05
C GLY A 229 14.68 -62.54 1.18
N GLY A 230 15.58 -61.99 0.36
CA GLY A 230 17.02 -62.27 0.37
C GLY A 230 17.69 -61.78 1.66
N SER A 231 17.37 -60.56 2.11
CA SER A 231 17.86 -60.03 3.40
C SER A 231 17.44 -60.91 4.57
N ARG A 232 16.18 -61.39 4.57
CA ARG A 232 15.63 -62.26 5.61
C ARG A 232 16.31 -63.64 5.65
N LYS A 233 16.61 -64.22 4.48
CA LYS A 233 17.34 -65.50 4.35
C LYS A 233 18.80 -65.39 4.82
N VAL A 234 19.49 -64.31 4.46
CA VAL A 234 20.87 -64.05 4.91
C VAL A 234 20.92 -63.81 6.42
N ALA A 235 20.00 -63.01 6.97
CA ALA A 235 19.90 -62.78 8.41
C ALA A 235 19.64 -64.09 9.19
N LYS A 236 18.69 -64.93 8.75
CA LYS A 236 18.46 -66.27 9.36
C LYS A 236 19.70 -67.16 9.32
N ALA A 237 20.46 -67.13 8.22
CA ALA A 237 21.67 -67.95 8.07
C ALA A 237 22.81 -67.47 8.99
N VAL A 238 22.92 -66.16 9.25
CA VAL A 238 23.89 -65.59 10.20
C VAL A 238 23.50 -65.92 11.63
N VAL A 239 22.22 -65.73 12.01
CA VAL A 239 21.71 -66.04 13.35
C VAL A 239 21.91 -67.52 13.70
N ARG A 240 21.59 -68.44 12.78
CA ARG A 240 21.75 -69.89 12.99
C ARG A 240 23.21 -70.33 13.19
N ARG A 241 24.17 -69.47 12.81
CA ARG A 241 25.60 -69.73 12.89
C ARG A 241 26.23 -69.11 14.12
N ALA A 242 25.69 -67.99 14.60
CA ALA A 242 26.05 -67.40 15.90
C ALA A 242 25.47 -68.19 17.09
N SER A 243 24.42 -68.98 16.86
CA SER A 243 23.81 -69.89 17.83
C SER A 243 24.39 -71.32 17.80
N ARG A 244 25.58 -71.51 17.21
CA ARG A 244 26.37 -72.75 17.21
C ARG A 244 27.70 -72.46 17.86
#